data_AF-E9HIX8-F1
#
_entry.id   AF-E9HIX8-F1
#
_cell.length_a   1.000
_cell.length_b   1.000
_cell.length_c   1.000
_cell.angle_alpha   90.00
_cell.angle_beta   90.00
_cell.angle_gamma   90.00
#
_symmetry.space_group_name_H-M   'P 1'
#
loop_
_entity.id
_entity.type
_entity.pdbx_description
1 polymer ?
#
loop_
_entity_poly.entity_id
_entity_poly.type
_entity_poly.pdbx_seq_one_letter_code
_entity_poly.pdbx_strand_id
1 'polypeptide(L)'
;MRFQSSMRLLKDEPVPDGYVRFRFNEDCQYSQCGYREHQTHFHCMRPDCGYSFCDKTRFVQHTARHERLDTLMGGDFQQYRANVACGRPGCLYTASLGTVQNKASHFHCLKCDFVCTDTNKVVAHRRQHQKTDSILAAGFEKFTPSQNCRVDGCPHSNKQTHYHCLKCCFAVLGLAQMSAHKYRHLESTTAS
;
A
#
# COMPACT_ATOMS: atom_id res chain seq x y z
N MET A 1 22.61 55.06 15.56
CA MET A 1 21.91 54.34 16.66
C MET A 1 20.43 54.68 16.53
N ARG A 2 19.43 53.82 16.44
CA ARG A 2 19.20 52.38 16.63
C ARG A 2 18.10 51.99 15.63
N PHE A 3 18.30 50.92 14.85
CA PHE A 3 17.18 50.27 14.15
C PHE A 3 16.34 49.57 15.22
N GLN A 4 15.09 49.99 15.42
CA GLN A 4 14.13 49.21 16.18
C GLN A 4 13.68 48.03 15.32
N SER A 5 14.34 46.90 15.52
CA SER A 5 13.88 45.59 15.09
C SER A 5 12.55 45.31 15.79
N SER A 6 11.44 45.59 15.11
CA SER A 6 10.12 45.10 15.48
C SER A 6 10.09 43.60 15.22
N MET A 7 10.63 42.84 16.19
CA MET A 7 10.39 41.42 16.33
C MET A 7 8.88 41.24 16.48
N ARG A 8 8.21 41.04 15.35
CA ARG A 8 6.82 40.60 15.28
C ARG A 8 6.79 39.26 16.01
N LEU A 9 6.27 39.28 17.24
CA LEU A 9 5.81 38.11 17.97
C LEU A 9 4.65 37.51 17.19
N LEU A 10 4.96 36.81 16.10
CA LEU A 10 4.06 35.86 15.49
C LEU A 10 3.92 34.75 16.52
N LYS A 11 2.81 34.80 17.26
CA LYS A 11 2.33 33.77 18.18
C LYS A 11 2.72 32.40 17.59
N ASP A 12 3.62 31.70 18.27
CA ASP A 12 4.16 30.42 17.82
C ASP A 12 3.02 29.41 17.93
N GLU A 13 2.18 29.35 16.90
CA GLU A 13 1.25 28.23 16.73
C GLU A 13 2.11 26.97 16.74
N PRO A 14 1.83 26.04 17.66
CA PRO A 14 2.65 24.85 17.82
C PRO A 14 2.70 24.10 16.50
N VAL A 15 3.89 23.65 16.13
CA VAL A 15 4.09 22.80 14.96
C VAL A 15 3.23 21.55 15.14
N PRO A 16 2.38 21.17 14.18
CA PRO A 16 1.56 19.98 14.31
C PRO A 16 2.40 18.73 14.58
N ASP A 17 1.85 17.79 15.35
CA ASP A 17 2.49 16.50 15.62
C ASP A 17 2.89 15.78 14.33
N GLY A 18 4.05 15.11 14.36
CA GLY A 18 4.64 14.44 13.20
C GLY A 18 5.44 15.36 12.26
N TYR A 19 5.64 16.61 12.63
CA TYR A 19 6.52 17.55 11.92
C TYR A 19 7.55 18.16 12.86
N VAL A 20 8.72 18.48 12.30
CA VAL A 20 9.80 19.18 12.99
C VAL A 20 10.14 20.46 12.24
N ARG A 21 10.38 21.55 12.96
CA ARG A 21 10.80 22.85 12.42
C ARG A 21 12.30 23.03 12.61
N PHE A 22 12.96 23.50 11.56
CA PHE A 22 14.34 23.97 11.63
C PHE A 22 14.40 25.44 11.23
N ARG A 23 15.10 26.26 12.01
CA ARG A 23 15.36 27.65 11.68
C ARG A 23 16.39 27.75 10.55
N PHE A 24 16.49 28.94 9.95
CA PHE A 24 17.45 29.19 8.87
C PHE A 24 18.91 28.98 9.28
N ASN A 25 19.22 29.02 10.57
CA ASN A 25 20.55 28.88 11.15
C ASN A 25 20.75 27.52 11.85
N GLU A 26 19.79 26.60 11.74
CA GLU A 26 19.89 25.24 12.25
C GLU A 26 20.13 24.27 11.10
N ASP A 27 21.11 23.38 11.26
CA ASP A 27 21.34 22.32 10.29
C ASP A 27 20.33 21.19 10.48
N CYS A 28 19.49 20.96 9.48
CA CYS A 28 18.49 19.90 9.54
C CYS A 28 19.05 18.49 9.29
N GLN A 29 20.31 18.36 8.86
CA GLN A 29 21.00 17.09 8.58
C GLN A 29 20.35 16.22 7.48
N TYR A 30 19.28 16.69 6.83
CA TYR A 30 18.68 16.02 5.68
C TYR A 30 19.50 16.31 4.42
N SER A 31 20.25 15.31 3.95
CA SER A 31 21.17 15.41 2.80
C SER A 31 20.55 15.95 1.51
N GLN A 32 19.23 15.82 1.33
CA GLN A 32 18.49 16.28 0.14
C GLN A 32 17.53 17.46 0.43
N CYS A 33 17.72 18.19 1.54
CA CYS A 33 16.87 19.33 1.85
C CYS A 33 17.27 20.58 1.05
N GLY A 34 16.41 21.01 0.13
CA GLY A 34 16.62 22.23 -0.66
C GLY A 34 16.49 23.55 0.11
N TYR A 35 16.14 23.51 1.39
CA TYR A 35 15.95 24.70 2.24
C TYR A 35 17.01 24.84 3.34
N ARG A 36 17.97 23.91 3.36
CA ARG A 36 19.08 23.89 4.30
C ARG A 36 19.79 25.24 4.31
N GLU A 37 19.94 25.84 5.49
CA GLU A 37 20.65 27.12 5.71
C GLU A 37 20.12 28.34 4.94
N HIS A 38 19.01 28.19 4.18
CA HIS A 38 18.45 29.26 3.34
C HIS A 38 17.21 29.89 3.97
N GLN A 39 16.40 29.13 4.70
CA GLN A 39 15.18 29.62 5.32
C GLN A 39 14.66 28.68 6.42
N THR A 40 13.80 29.21 7.28
CA THR A 40 13.06 28.37 8.25
C THR A 40 12.13 27.44 7.47
N HIS A 41 12.18 26.15 7.78
CA HIS A 41 11.43 25.11 7.07
C HIS A 41 10.98 23.99 8.01
N PHE A 42 10.13 23.11 7.50
CA PHE A 42 9.53 21.99 8.21
C PHE A 42 9.83 20.69 7.48
N HIS A 43 10.03 19.62 8.24
CA HIS A 43 10.15 18.25 7.73
C HIS A 43 9.04 17.37 8.28
N CYS A 44 8.51 16.50 7.45
CA CYS A 44 7.68 15.39 7.91
C CYS A 44 8.57 14.35 8.60
N MET A 45 8.24 14.00 9.85
CA MET A 45 8.95 13.00 10.64
C MET A 45 8.57 11.57 10.29
N ARG A 46 7.62 11.37 9.37
CA ARG A 46 7.18 10.03 8.97
C ARG A 46 8.35 9.28 8.32
N PRO A 47 8.59 8.01 8.70
CA PRO A 47 9.65 7.18 8.12
C PRO A 47 9.59 7.20 6.60
N ASP A 48 10.75 7.34 5.96
CA ASP A 48 10.91 7.35 4.51
C ASP A 48 10.08 8.42 3.77
N CYS A 49 9.55 9.43 4.49
CA CYS A 49 8.90 10.58 3.88
C CYS A 49 9.91 11.65 3.49
N GLY A 50 10.76 12.17 4.37
CA GLY A 50 11.77 13.19 3.97
C GLY A 50 11.21 14.36 3.13
N TYR A 51 9.93 14.69 3.29
CA TYR A 51 9.28 15.79 2.59
C TYR A 51 9.51 17.06 3.41
N SER A 52 10.04 18.08 2.75
CA SER A 52 10.34 19.37 3.38
C SER A 52 9.60 20.51 2.69
N PHE A 53 9.18 21.51 3.45
CA PHE A 53 8.52 22.72 2.93
C PHE A 53 8.71 23.91 3.87
N CYS A 54 8.60 25.13 3.36
CA CYS A 54 8.73 26.36 4.16
C CYS A 54 7.39 27.05 4.48
N ASP A 55 6.31 26.62 3.83
CA ASP A 55 4.98 27.22 3.97
C ASP A 55 4.10 26.39 4.90
N LYS A 56 3.60 27.02 5.98
CA LYS A 56 2.71 26.38 6.95
C LYS A 56 1.40 25.86 6.34
N THR A 57 0.91 26.43 5.24
CA THR A 57 -0.32 25.94 4.59
C THR A 57 -0.20 24.50 4.08
N ARG A 58 1.04 24.01 3.89
CA ARG A 58 1.32 22.66 3.39
C ARG A 58 1.07 21.55 4.40
N PHE A 59 0.95 21.86 5.70
CA PHE A 59 0.68 20.83 6.72
C PHE A 59 -0.59 20.05 6.39
N VAL A 60 -1.70 20.74 6.15
CA VAL A 60 -3.00 20.10 5.93
C VAL A 60 -2.97 19.23 4.67
N GLN A 61 -2.47 19.76 3.56
CA GLN A 61 -2.39 19.03 2.30
C GLN A 61 -1.46 17.81 2.40
N HIS A 62 -0.35 17.93 3.12
CA HIS A 62 0.61 16.84 3.27
C HIS A 62 0.09 15.74 4.21
N THR A 63 -0.51 16.11 5.35
CA THR A 63 -1.16 15.15 6.26
C THR A 63 -2.30 14.41 5.55
N ALA A 64 -3.16 15.13 4.83
CA ALA A 64 -4.25 14.51 4.07
C ALA A 64 -3.75 13.54 2.99
N ARG A 65 -2.59 13.82 2.39
CA ARG A 65 -1.94 12.88 1.44
C ARG A 65 -1.55 11.58 2.14
N HIS A 66 -1.00 11.66 3.35
CA HIS A 66 -0.62 10.49 4.13
C HIS A 66 -1.83 9.65 4.53
N GLU A 67 -2.88 10.27 5.06
CA GLU A 67 -4.13 9.59 5.41
C GLU A 67 -4.76 8.88 4.20
N ARG A 68 -4.79 9.57 3.05
CA ARG A 68 -5.28 8.99 1.80
C ARG A 68 -4.46 7.77 1.41
N LEU A 69 -3.13 7.86 1.48
CA LEU A 69 -2.27 6.76 1.08
C LEU A 69 -2.41 5.55 2.02
N ASP A 70 -2.51 5.78 3.32
CA ASP A 70 -2.73 4.74 4.32
C ASP A 70 -4.04 4.02 4.11
N THR A 71 -5.10 4.76 3.78
CA THR A 71 -6.40 4.19 3.43
C THR A 71 -6.34 3.35 2.15
N LEU A 72 -5.57 3.79 1.14
CA LEU A 72 -5.40 3.09 -0.13
C LEU A 72 -4.58 1.80 0.02
N MET A 73 -3.50 1.83 0.79
CA MET A 73 -2.64 0.67 1.05
C MET A 73 -3.30 -0.30 2.03
N GLY A 74 -3.99 0.21 3.05
CA GLY A 74 -4.72 -0.57 4.06
C GLY A 74 -3.86 -1.57 4.81
N GLY A 75 -2.57 -1.28 4.97
CA GLY A 75 -1.59 -2.18 5.59
C GLY A 75 -1.13 -3.36 4.74
N ASP A 76 -1.75 -3.60 3.58
CA ASP A 76 -1.39 -4.71 2.68
C ASP A 76 -0.25 -4.35 1.70
N PHE A 77 0.18 -3.09 1.71
CA PHE A 77 1.18 -2.55 0.81
C PHE A 77 2.19 -1.65 1.53
N GLN A 78 3.39 -1.63 0.99
CA GLN A 78 4.46 -0.72 1.40
C GLN A 78 4.96 0.10 0.21
N GLN A 79 5.04 1.42 0.39
CA GLN A 79 5.61 2.32 -0.60
C GLN A 79 7.11 2.46 -0.41
N TYR A 80 7.84 2.42 -1.51
CA TYR A 80 9.27 2.74 -1.58
C TYR A 80 9.46 3.92 -2.52
N ARG A 81 10.25 4.89 -2.06
CA ARG A 81 10.62 6.05 -2.88
C ARG A 81 11.65 5.65 -3.91
N ALA A 82 11.73 6.42 -4.99
CA ALA A 82 12.73 6.20 -6.04
C ALA A 82 14.18 6.23 -5.52
N ASN A 83 14.43 7.02 -4.47
CA ASN A 83 15.76 7.16 -3.86
C ASN A 83 16.00 6.18 -2.70
N VAL A 84 15.04 5.28 -2.40
CA VAL A 84 15.13 4.33 -1.29
C VAL A 84 15.09 2.92 -1.86
N ALA A 85 16.15 2.15 -1.59
CA ALA A 85 16.21 0.75 -1.99
C ALA A 85 15.13 -0.05 -1.26
N CYS A 86 14.34 -0.85 -1.99
CA CYS A 86 13.33 -1.70 -1.34
C CYS A 86 13.91 -3.02 -0.81
N GLY A 87 15.17 -3.35 -1.14
CA GLY A 87 15.85 -4.54 -0.66
C GLY A 87 15.33 -5.88 -1.21
N ARG A 88 14.23 -5.89 -1.99
CA ARG A 88 13.71 -7.12 -2.61
C ARG A 88 14.62 -7.57 -3.75
N PRO A 89 15.13 -8.83 -3.72
CA PRO A 89 15.93 -9.37 -4.81
C PRO A 89 15.12 -9.41 -6.10
N GLY A 90 15.66 -8.87 -7.19
CA GLY A 90 14.99 -8.84 -8.49
C GLY A 90 13.90 -7.77 -8.64
N CYS A 91 13.74 -6.84 -7.69
CA CYS A 91 12.84 -5.70 -7.91
C CYS A 91 13.37 -4.79 -9.02
N LEU A 92 12.65 -4.74 -10.15
CA LEU A 92 13.00 -3.93 -11.33
C LEU A 92 13.23 -2.44 -11.00
N TYR A 93 12.60 -1.94 -9.95
CA TYR A 93 12.67 -0.55 -9.52
C TYR A 93 13.81 -0.26 -8.54
N THR A 94 14.37 -1.29 -7.89
CA THR A 94 15.58 -1.15 -7.03
C THR A 94 16.86 -1.18 -7.86
N ALA A 95 16.90 -1.96 -8.94
CA ALA A 95 18.07 -2.05 -9.82
C ALA A 95 18.46 -0.72 -10.51
N SER A 96 17.57 0.27 -10.52
CA SER A 96 17.75 1.58 -11.15
C SER A 96 18.17 2.72 -10.19
N LEU A 97 18.61 2.41 -8.96
CA LEU A 97 19.21 3.39 -8.05
C LEU A 97 20.41 4.08 -8.71
N GLY A 98 20.20 5.31 -9.20
CA GLY A 98 21.24 6.13 -9.85
C GLY A 98 21.17 6.23 -11.37
N THR A 99 20.26 5.51 -12.06
CA THR A 99 20.02 5.74 -13.49
C THR A 99 18.93 6.81 -13.68
N VAL A 100 19.21 7.78 -14.55
CA VAL A 100 18.42 9.03 -14.73
C VAL A 100 16.94 8.77 -15.13
N GLN A 101 16.60 7.54 -15.51
CA GLN A 101 15.35 7.21 -16.19
C GLN A 101 14.19 6.79 -15.30
N ASN A 102 14.40 6.42 -14.02
CA ASN A 102 13.29 5.95 -13.17
C ASN A 102 13.23 6.64 -11.80
N LYS A 103 12.59 7.81 -11.77
CA LYS A 103 12.31 8.61 -10.55
C LYS A 103 10.97 8.27 -9.90
N ALA A 104 10.29 7.21 -10.32
CA ALA A 104 8.96 6.86 -9.81
C ALA A 104 9.06 6.08 -8.49
N SER A 105 8.27 6.49 -7.50
CA SER A 105 8.02 5.65 -6.32
C SER A 105 7.19 4.43 -6.73
N HIS A 106 7.34 3.33 -6.00
CA HIS A 106 6.64 2.08 -6.28
C HIS A 106 6.08 1.46 -4.99
N PHE A 107 5.16 0.51 -5.14
CA PHE A 107 4.40 -0.14 -4.08
C PHE A 107 4.58 -1.65 -4.19
N HIS A 108 4.88 -2.29 -3.07
CA HIS A 108 4.95 -3.74 -2.95
C HIS A 108 3.77 -4.24 -2.15
N CYS A 109 3.14 -5.32 -2.63
CA CYS A 109 2.21 -6.07 -1.80
C CYS A 109 3.00 -6.85 -0.73
N LEU A 110 2.46 -6.90 0.48
CA LEU A 110 3.03 -7.67 1.59
C LEU A 110 2.51 -9.11 1.64
N LYS A 111 1.49 -9.44 0.84
CA LYS A 111 0.86 -10.77 0.76
C LYS A 111 1.34 -11.62 -0.43
N CYS A 112 1.94 -11.01 -1.46
CA CYS A 112 2.46 -11.70 -2.63
C CYS A 112 3.59 -10.90 -3.30
N ASP A 113 4.10 -11.39 -4.44
CA ASP A 113 5.21 -10.75 -5.18
C ASP A 113 4.77 -9.61 -6.11
N PHE A 114 3.54 -9.13 -5.97
CA PHE A 114 3.02 -8.06 -6.81
C PHE A 114 3.69 -6.71 -6.50
N VAL A 115 4.11 -6.01 -7.56
CA VAL A 115 4.73 -4.68 -7.51
C VAL A 115 4.05 -3.76 -8.53
N CYS A 116 3.78 -2.51 -8.15
CA CYS A 116 3.24 -1.51 -9.06
C CYS A 116 3.74 -0.09 -8.75
N THR A 117 3.57 0.84 -9.68
CA THR A 117 3.90 2.27 -9.51
C THR A 117 2.66 3.16 -9.42
N ASP A 118 1.48 2.60 -9.65
CA ASP A 118 0.20 3.32 -9.73
C ASP A 118 -0.69 2.99 -8.52
N THR A 119 -1.14 4.02 -7.83
CA THR A 119 -2.03 3.91 -6.66
C THR A 119 -3.40 3.30 -7.00
N ASN A 120 -3.88 3.42 -8.24
CA ASN A 120 -5.13 2.78 -8.67
C ASN A 120 -4.99 1.25 -8.70
N LYS A 121 -3.81 0.74 -9.07
CA LYS A 121 -3.54 -0.71 -9.09
C LYS A 121 -3.46 -1.30 -7.68
N VAL A 122 -3.02 -0.53 -6.69
CA VAL A 122 -2.98 -0.93 -5.27
C VAL A 122 -4.38 -1.34 -4.78
N VAL A 123 -5.38 -0.49 -4.99
CA VAL A 123 -6.76 -0.76 -4.52
C VAL A 123 -7.36 -1.95 -5.25
N ALA A 124 -7.20 -2.03 -6.57
CA ALA A 124 -7.72 -3.13 -7.36
C ALA A 124 -7.11 -4.48 -6.92
N HIS A 125 -5.79 -4.50 -6.71
CA HIS A 125 -5.09 -5.69 -6.22
C HIS A 125 -5.49 -6.07 -4.80
N ARG A 126 -5.65 -5.10 -3.89
CA ARG A 126 -6.15 -5.38 -2.54
C ARG A 126 -7.54 -6.02 -2.56
N ARG A 127 -8.45 -5.50 -3.40
CA ARG A 127 -9.78 -6.10 -3.59
C ARG A 127 -9.70 -7.52 -4.14
N GLN A 128 -8.72 -7.82 -4.98
CA GLN A 128 -8.48 -9.18 -5.46
C GLN A 128 -8.10 -10.11 -4.30
N HIS A 129 -7.20 -9.71 -3.40
CA HIS A 129 -6.90 -10.48 -2.19
C HIS A 129 -8.14 -10.67 -1.31
N GLN A 130 -8.87 -9.59 -1.02
CA GLN A 130 -10.11 -9.68 -0.23
C GLN A 130 -11.11 -10.67 -0.84
N LYS A 131 -11.26 -10.69 -2.17
CA LYS A 131 -12.12 -11.65 -2.86
C LYS A 131 -11.61 -13.08 -2.71
N THR A 132 -10.32 -13.32 -2.92
CA THR A 132 -9.69 -14.64 -2.75
C THR A 132 -9.83 -15.14 -1.31
N ASP A 133 -9.53 -14.30 -0.33
CA ASP A 133 -9.65 -14.61 1.10
C ASP A 133 -11.11 -14.93 1.47
N SER A 134 -12.08 -14.19 0.91
CA SER A 134 -13.50 -14.46 1.13
C SER A 134 -13.94 -15.82 0.57
N ILE A 135 -13.41 -16.22 -0.59
CA ILE A 135 -13.69 -17.52 -1.22
C ILE A 135 -13.10 -18.65 -0.36
N LEU A 136 -11.86 -18.49 0.09
CA LEU A 136 -11.19 -19.44 0.99
C LEU A 136 -11.92 -19.58 2.32
N ALA A 137 -12.33 -18.46 2.93
CA ALA A 137 -13.12 -18.46 4.17
C ALA A 137 -14.50 -19.13 4.00
N ALA A 138 -15.08 -19.10 2.80
CA ALA A 138 -16.29 -19.85 2.48
C ALA A 138 -16.05 -21.36 2.33
N GLY A 139 -14.80 -21.82 2.41
CA GLY A 139 -14.41 -23.22 2.28
C GLY A 139 -14.20 -23.67 0.84
N PHE A 140 -13.82 -22.75 -0.06
CA PHE A 140 -13.59 -23.05 -1.47
C PHE A 140 -12.25 -22.49 -1.96
N GLU A 141 -11.69 -23.10 -2.99
CA GLU A 141 -10.52 -22.59 -3.69
C GLU A 141 -10.87 -22.28 -5.15
N LYS A 142 -10.38 -21.14 -5.67
CA LYS A 142 -10.66 -20.67 -7.03
C LYS A 142 -9.55 -21.08 -7.99
N PHE A 143 -9.95 -21.61 -9.14
CA PHE A 143 -9.05 -21.90 -10.27
C PHE A 143 -9.47 -21.09 -11.49
N THR A 144 -8.50 -20.49 -12.17
CA THR A 144 -8.69 -19.77 -13.45
C THR A 144 -8.59 -20.74 -14.63
N PRO A 145 -9.00 -20.35 -15.86
CA PRO A 145 -8.91 -21.24 -17.03
C PRO A 145 -7.47 -21.65 -17.36
N SER A 146 -6.47 -20.90 -16.90
CA SER A 146 -5.05 -21.18 -17.11
C SER A 146 -4.44 -22.06 -16.02
N GLN A 147 -5.20 -22.42 -14.97
CA GLN A 147 -4.71 -23.20 -13.84
C GLN A 147 -5.28 -24.62 -13.88
N ASN A 148 -4.39 -25.60 -13.75
CA ASN A 148 -4.79 -27.00 -13.57
C ASN A 148 -5.14 -27.24 -12.09
N CYS A 149 -6.38 -27.61 -11.80
CA CYS A 149 -6.86 -27.79 -10.42
C CYS A 149 -6.39 -29.08 -9.75
N ARG A 150 -5.72 -29.98 -10.48
CA ARG A 150 -5.16 -31.26 -9.99
C ARG A 150 -6.19 -32.22 -9.36
N VAL A 151 -7.48 -31.92 -9.45
CA VAL A 151 -8.57 -32.82 -9.06
C VAL A 151 -8.81 -33.80 -10.20
N ASP A 152 -8.66 -35.09 -9.91
CA ASP A 152 -8.86 -36.16 -10.88
C ASP A 152 -10.29 -36.14 -11.43
N GLY A 153 -10.44 -36.24 -12.76
CA GLY A 153 -11.74 -36.22 -13.42
C GLY A 153 -12.47 -34.86 -13.41
N CYS A 154 -11.85 -33.74 -13.00
CA CYS A 154 -12.53 -32.44 -13.03
C CYS A 154 -12.83 -32.00 -14.49
N PRO A 155 -14.11 -31.85 -14.88
CA PRO A 155 -14.48 -31.52 -16.26
C PRO A 155 -14.10 -30.08 -16.66
N HIS A 156 -13.81 -29.23 -15.68
CA HIS A 156 -13.57 -27.79 -15.86
C HIS A 156 -12.09 -27.39 -15.80
N SER A 157 -11.19 -28.33 -15.48
CA SER A 157 -9.75 -28.07 -15.43
C SER A 157 -9.23 -27.56 -16.77
N ASN A 158 -8.42 -26.50 -16.74
CA ASN A 158 -7.85 -25.81 -17.91
C ASN A 158 -8.87 -25.30 -18.96
N LYS A 159 -10.16 -25.22 -18.62
CA LYS A 159 -11.22 -24.79 -19.56
C LYS A 159 -11.92 -23.52 -19.12
N GLN A 160 -12.28 -23.41 -17.85
CA GLN A 160 -13.03 -22.26 -17.34
C GLN A 160 -12.74 -22.00 -15.87
N THR A 161 -13.10 -20.79 -15.40
CA THR A 161 -13.02 -20.46 -13.98
C THR A 161 -14.02 -21.32 -13.20
N HIS A 162 -13.53 -22.00 -12.17
CA HIS A 162 -14.35 -22.83 -11.29
C HIS A 162 -13.79 -22.79 -9.87
N TYR A 163 -14.56 -23.32 -8.92
CA TYR A 163 -14.25 -23.31 -7.49
C TYR A 163 -14.43 -24.71 -6.92
N HIS A 164 -13.46 -25.20 -6.16
CA HIS A 164 -13.54 -26.51 -5.52
C HIS A 164 -13.84 -26.34 -4.03
N CYS A 165 -14.80 -27.10 -3.51
CA CYS A 165 -15.01 -27.18 -2.07
C CYS A 165 -13.83 -27.89 -1.40
N LEU A 166 -13.26 -27.28 -0.37
CA LEU A 166 -12.13 -27.83 0.38
C LEU A 166 -12.48 -29.10 1.17
N LYS A 167 -13.78 -29.37 1.41
CA LYS A 167 -14.22 -30.56 2.16
C LYS A 167 -14.44 -31.81 1.29
N CYS A 168 -15.04 -31.65 0.12
CA CYS A 168 -15.43 -32.78 -0.73
C CYS A 168 -14.92 -32.69 -2.17
N CYS A 169 -14.08 -31.70 -2.49
CA CYS A 169 -13.52 -31.45 -3.82
C CYS A 169 -14.56 -31.21 -4.93
N PHE A 170 -15.85 -31.04 -4.59
CA PHE A 170 -16.89 -30.78 -5.58
C PHE A 170 -16.67 -29.43 -6.27
N ALA A 171 -16.76 -29.43 -7.60
CA ALA A 171 -16.56 -28.26 -8.43
C ALA A 171 -17.88 -27.47 -8.63
N VAL A 172 -17.82 -26.16 -8.44
CA VAL A 172 -18.90 -25.22 -8.76
C VAL A 172 -18.39 -24.10 -9.67
N LEU A 173 -19.27 -23.47 -10.44
CA LEU A 173 -18.90 -22.50 -11.47
C LEU A 173 -19.09 -21.04 -11.06
N GLY A 174 -19.77 -20.79 -9.94
CA GLY A 174 -20.05 -19.43 -9.50
C GLY A 174 -20.42 -19.33 -8.03
N LEU A 175 -20.42 -18.10 -7.51
CA LEU A 175 -20.66 -17.81 -6.10
C LEU A 175 -22.04 -18.27 -5.63
N ALA A 176 -23.08 -18.15 -6.46
CA ALA A 176 -24.43 -18.62 -6.12
C ALA A 176 -24.45 -20.13 -5.82
N GLN A 177 -23.70 -20.92 -6.59
CA GLN A 177 -23.60 -22.36 -6.40
C GLN A 177 -22.76 -22.72 -5.15
N MET A 178 -21.75 -21.91 -4.81
CA MET A 178 -20.97 -22.08 -3.57
C MET A 178 -21.87 -21.98 -2.33
N SER A 179 -22.70 -20.93 -2.27
CA SER A 179 -23.63 -20.71 -1.16
C SER A 179 -24.63 -21.87 -1.03
N ALA A 180 -25.21 -22.32 -2.14
CA ALA A 180 -26.12 -23.47 -2.15
C ALA A 180 -25.44 -24.77 -1.71
N HIS A 181 -24.21 -25.02 -2.16
CA HIS A 181 -23.45 -26.22 -1.80
C HIS A 181 -23.15 -26.31 -0.30
N LYS A 182 -22.95 -25.16 0.37
CA LYS A 182 -22.68 -25.11 1.82
C LYS A 182 -23.80 -25.78 2.65
N TYR A 183 -25.06 -25.69 2.22
CA TYR A 183 -26.19 -26.29 2.93
C TYR A 183 -26.15 -27.82 2.95
N ARG A 184 -25.67 -28.47 1.89
CA ARG A 184 -25.55 -29.94 1.86
C ARG A 184 -24.61 -30.49 2.94
N HIS A 185 -23.56 -29.73 3.29
CA HIS A 185 -22.66 -30.10 4.39
C HIS A 185 -23.29 -29.90 5.76
N LEU A 186 -24.20 -28.93 5.90
CA LEU A 186 -24.92 -28.68 7.16
C LEU A 186 -25.93 -29.80 7.43
N GLU A 187 -26.69 -30.22 6.41
CA GLU A 187 -27.66 -31.33 6.51
C GLU A 187 -26.98 -32.67 6.84
N SER A 188 -25.75 -32.87 6.36
CA SER A 188 -24.96 -34.08 6.64
C SER A 188 -24.36 -34.11 8.06
N THR A 189 -24.26 -32.96 8.74
CA THR A 189 -23.66 -32.85 10.08
C THR A 189 -24.71 -32.98 11.20
N THR A 190 -25.98 -32.71 10.90
CA THR A 190 -27.10 -32.83 11.86
C THR A 190 -27.73 -34.23 11.93
N ALA A 191 -27.22 -35.18 11.15
CA ALA A 191 -27.73 -36.56 11.06
C ALA A 191 -26.86 -37.59 11.80
N SER A 192 -26.05 -37.17 12.77
CA SER A 192 -25.24 -38.05 13.62
C SER A 192 -25.46 -37.75 15.10
#